data_AF-A0A7K4CCE4-F1
#
_entry.id   AF-A0A7K4CCE4-F1
#
_cell.length_a   1.000
_cell.length_b   1.000
_cell.length_c   1.000
_cell.angle_alpha   90.00
_cell.angle_beta   90.00
_cell.angle_gamma   90.00
#
_symmetry.space_group_name_H-M   'P 1'
#
loop_
_entity.id
_entity.type
_entity.pdbx_description
1 polymer ?
#
loop_
_entity_poly.entity_id
_entity_poly.type
_entity_poly.pdbx_seq_one_letter_code
_entity_poly.pdbx_strand_id
1 'polypeptide(L)'
;MRKMELDSLILRWKKTTRALKIHEQGYGRHLTDILERLTDAQLVYFQDPVEAAAFFCLLDTRKKLDEIRICSPAEPGRSLPKTNTETVSETLNRDECPAWFA
;
A
#
# COMPACT_ATOMS: atom_id res chain seq x y z
N MET A 1 -3.59 26.67 18.96
CA MET A 1 -3.60 25.61 17.94
C MET A 1 -4.88 24.82 18.08
N ARG A 2 -5.62 24.54 17.00
CA ARG A 2 -6.75 23.61 17.04
C ARG A 2 -6.17 22.20 17.23
N LYS A 3 -6.62 21.47 18.26
CA LYS A 3 -6.27 20.06 18.43
C LYS A 3 -6.95 19.28 17.30
N MET A 4 -6.17 18.53 16.55
CA MET A 4 -6.64 17.73 15.42
C MET A 4 -7.27 16.44 15.94
N GLU A 5 -8.48 16.10 15.49
CA GLU A 5 -9.21 14.92 16.00
C GLU A 5 -8.77 13.62 15.31
N LEU A 6 -7.49 13.29 15.40
CA LEU A 6 -6.95 12.06 14.82
C LEU A 6 -7.42 10.81 15.59
N ASP A 7 -7.62 10.92 16.90
CA ASP A 7 -8.06 9.81 17.77
C ASP A 7 -9.39 9.21 17.32
N SER A 8 -10.36 10.05 16.95
CA SER A 8 -11.67 9.63 16.43
C SER A 8 -11.52 8.82 15.14
N LEU A 9 -10.57 9.20 14.28
CA LEU A 9 -10.29 8.50 13.03
C LEU A 9 -9.60 7.15 13.29
N ILE A 10 -8.61 7.11 14.18
CA ILE A 10 -7.92 5.89 14.60
C ILE A 10 -8.91 4.89 15.20
N LEU A 11 -9.78 5.33 16.11
CA LEU A 11 -10.81 4.49 16.73
C LEU A 11 -11.78 3.93 15.69
N ARG A 12 -12.20 4.75 14.72
CA ARG A 12 -13.05 4.30 13.62
C ARG A 12 -12.36 3.24 12.80
N TRP A 13 -11.10 3.46 12.41
CA TRP A 13 -10.34 2.50 11.61
C TRP A 13 -10.08 1.19 12.35
N LYS A 14 -9.77 1.22 13.65
CA LYS A 14 -9.68 0.00 14.49
C LYS A 14 -10.95 -0.83 14.45
N LYS A 15 -12.12 -0.20 14.50
CA LYS A 15 -13.41 -0.89 14.39
C LYS A 15 -13.61 -1.47 12.99
N THR A 16 -13.36 -0.69 11.96
CA THR A 16 -13.50 -1.13 10.56
C THR A 16 -12.56 -2.28 10.22
N THR A 17 -11.33 -2.29 10.75
CA THR A 17 -10.38 -3.40 10.58
C THR A 17 -10.96 -4.74 11.03
N ARG A 18 -11.77 -4.78 12.09
CA ARG A 18 -12.39 -6.03 12.56
C ARG A 18 -13.41 -6.62 11.57
N ALA A 19 -13.95 -5.80 10.67
CA ALA A 19 -14.87 -6.24 9.63
C ALA A 19 -14.17 -6.82 8.39
N LEU A 20 -12.83 -6.70 8.30
CA LEU A 20 -12.03 -7.22 7.18
C LEU A 20 -11.70 -8.71 7.34
N LYS A 21 -11.32 -9.37 6.23
CA LYS A 21 -10.86 -10.77 6.26
C LYS A 21 -9.56 -10.88 7.06
N ILE A 22 -9.31 -12.03 7.69
CA ILE A 22 -8.20 -12.22 8.64
C ILE A 22 -6.83 -11.79 8.07
N HIS A 23 -6.56 -12.04 6.79
CA HIS A 23 -5.31 -11.67 6.12
C HIS A 23 -5.21 -10.17 5.81
N GLU A 24 -6.35 -9.49 5.64
CA GLU A 24 -6.43 -8.05 5.40
C GLU A 24 -6.32 -7.24 6.71
N GLN A 25 -6.70 -7.84 7.83
CA GLN A 25 -6.63 -7.19 9.14
C GLN A 25 -5.20 -6.79 9.53
N GLY A 26 -4.19 -7.49 9.02
CA GLY A 26 -2.79 -7.13 9.21
C GLY A 26 -2.49 -5.72 8.68
N TYR A 27 -3.02 -5.38 7.51
CA TYR A 27 -2.86 -4.04 6.92
C TYR A 27 -3.59 -2.98 7.75
N GLY A 28 -4.82 -3.28 8.15
CA GLY A 28 -5.62 -2.36 8.97
C GLY A 28 -4.96 -2.06 10.34
N ARG A 29 -4.37 -3.07 10.99
CA ARG A 29 -3.59 -2.89 12.23
C ARG A 29 -2.34 -2.03 11.99
N HIS A 30 -1.59 -2.34 10.93
CA HIS A 30 -0.40 -1.58 10.57
C HIS A 30 -0.71 -0.09 10.33
N LEU A 31 -1.79 0.22 9.61
CA LEU A 31 -2.24 1.59 9.40
C LEU A 31 -2.56 2.31 10.71
N THR A 32 -3.28 1.67 11.63
CA THR A 32 -3.59 2.29 12.92
C THR A 32 -2.35 2.50 13.79
N ASP A 33 -1.39 1.58 13.74
CA ASP A 33 -0.14 1.68 14.51
C ASP A 33 0.74 2.84 14.03
N ILE A 34 0.76 3.15 12.73
CA ILE A 34 1.45 4.34 12.20
C ILE A 34 0.86 5.61 12.81
N LEU A 35 -0.47 5.72 12.78
CA LEU A 35 -1.18 6.93 13.21
C LEU A 35 -1.05 7.18 14.71
N GLU A 36 -0.99 6.13 15.53
CA GLU A 36 -0.79 6.23 16.98
C GLU A 36 0.60 6.73 17.38
N ARG A 37 1.59 6.61 16.50
CA ARG A 37 2.96 7.08 16.76
C ARG A 37 3.14 8.55 16.39
N LEU A 38 2.14 9.18 15.77
CA LEU A 38 2.23 10.57 15.33
C LEU A 38 2.14 11.51 16.54
N THR A 39 2.95 12.55 16.52
CA THR A 39 2.94 13.58 17.57
C THR A 39 2.19 14.83 17.10
N ASP A 40 1.63 15.59 18.04
CA ASP A 40 0.93 16.86 17.74
C ASP A 40 1.81 17.84 16.95
N ALA A 41 3.14 17.80 17.16
CA ALA A 41 4.11 18.62 16.43
C ALA A 41 4.22 18.23 14.94
N GLN A 42 4.01 16.96 14.59
CA GLN A 42 3.98 16.50 13.20
C GLN A 42 2.66 16.85 12.52
N LEU A 43 1.57 16.89 13.30
CA LEU A 43 0.22 17.16 12.81
C LEU A 43 -0.07 18.65 12.58
N VAL A 44 0.72 19.56 13.15
CA VAL A 44 0.50 21.03 13.07
C VAL A 44 0.39 21.57 11.64
N TYR A 45 0.99 20.87 10.67
CA TYR A 45 1.01 21.29 9.27
C TYR A 45 -0.25 20.90 8.49
N PHE A 46 -1.10 20.06 9.05
CA PHE A 46 -2.28 19.54 8.40
C PHE A 46 -3.56 20.17 8.96
N GLN A 47 -4.52 20.42 8.07
CA GLN A 47 -5.84 20.93 8.46
C GLN A 47 -6.90 19.83 8.55
N ASP A 48 -6.73 18.74 7.81
CA ASP A 48 -7.66 17.60 7.76
C ASP A 48 -7.02 16.32 8.35
N PRO A 49 -7.65 15.66 9.35
CA PRO A 49 -7.19 14.38 9.91
C PRO A 49 -7.05 13.27 8.88
N VAL A 50 -7.89 13.26 7.85
CA VAL A 50 -7.82 12.26 6.78
C VAL A 50 -6.59 12.49 5.90
N GLU A 51 -6.30 13.75 5.58
CA GLU A 51 -5.13 14.14 4.77
C GLU A 51 -3.83 13.74 5.47
N ALA A 52 -3.68 14.09 6.75
CA ALA A 52 -2.51 13.69 7.53
C ALA A 52 -2.36 12.17 7.56
N ALA A 53 -3.45 11.44 7.83
CA ALA A 53 -3.41 9.98 7.88
C ALA A 53 -2.94 9.38 6.55
N ALA A 54 -3.50 9.83 5.43
CA ALA A 54 -3.11 9.37 4.10
C ALA A 54 -1.63 9.66 3.82
N PHE A 55 -1.15 10.86 4.14
CA PHE A 55 0.24 11.26 3.94
C PHE A 55 1.21 10.37 4.71
N PHE A 56 0.98 10.15 6.01
CA PHE A 56 1.88 9.33 6.82
C PHE A 56 1.84 7.85 6.42
N CYS A 57 0.69 7.32 6.02
CA CYS A 57 0.60 5.96 5.50
C CYS A 57 1.36 5.78 4.18
N LEU A 58 1.29 6.76 3.27
CA LEU A 58 2.07 6.77 2.04
C LEU A 58 3.57 6.87 2.30
N LEU A 59 3.99 7.71 3.24
CA LEU A 59 5.39 7.82 3.65
C LEU A 59 5.94 6.50 4.19
N ASP A 60 5.20 5.80 5.05
CA ASP A 60 5.61 4.50 5.57
C ASP A 60 5.74 3.46 4.45
N THR A 61 4.77 3.43 3.53
CA THR A 61 4.80 2.52 2.38
C THR A 61 6.03 2.78 1.49
N ARG A 62 6.37 4.05 1.26
CA ARG A 62 7.56 4.43 0.49
C ARG A 62 8.85 4.00 1.18
N LYS A 63 8.96 4.22 2.50
CA LYS A 63 10.14 3.78 3.28
C LYS A 63 10.36 2.28 3.17
N LYS A 64 9.29 1.49 3.35
CA LYS A 64 9.34 0.02 3.18
C LYS A 64 9.76 -0.40 1.78
N LEU A 65 9.26 0.29 0.75
CA LEU A 65 9.65 0.02 -0.64
C LEU A 65 11.14 0.29 -0.87
N ASP A 66 11.68 1.37 -0.30
CA ASP A 66 13.09 1.71 -0.39
C ASP A 66 13.96 0.70 0.37
N GLU A 67 13.53 0.23 1.55
CA GLU A 67 14.20 -0.85 2.31
C GLU A 67 14.26 -2.17 1.52
N ILE A 68 13.16 -2.55 0.86
CA ILE A 68 13.11 -3.74 -0.01
C ILE A 68 14.08 -3.60 -1.19
N ARG A 69 14.19 -2.40 -1.78
CA ARG A 69 15.12 -2.12 -2.88
C ARG A 69 16.58 -2.20 -2.44
N ILE A 70 16.90 -1.83 -1.20
CA ILE A 70 18.27 -1.88 -0.66
C ILE A 70 18.67 -3.32 -0.30
N CYS A 71 17.73 -4.16 0.15
CA CYS A 71 17.98 -5.58 0.44
C CYS A 71 17.92 -6.50 -0.79
N SER A 72 17.50 -6.01 -1.95
CA SER A 72 17.64 -6.72 -3.22
C SER A 72 18.96 -6.28 -3.85
N PRO A 73 20.02 -7.14 -3.88
CA PRO A 73 21.22 -6.78 -4.61
C PRO A 73 20.80 -6.59 -6.06
N ALA A 74 21.05 -5.41 -6.60
CA ALA A 74 20.89 -5.16 -8.01
C ALA A 74 21.69 -6.20 -8.78
N GLU A 75 21.00 -7.12 -9.46
CA GLU A 75 21.57 -7.93 -10.54
C GLU A 75 22.23 -6.95 -11.54
N PRO A 76 23.57 -7.00 -11.74
CA PRO A 76 24.23 -6.13 -12.69
C PRO A 76 24.02 -6.69 -14.09
N GLY A 77 22.91 -6.30 -14.73
CA GLY A 77 22.62 -6.81 -16.06
C GLY A 77 21.28 -6.39 -16.65
N ARG A 78 20.99 -5.09 -16.72
CA ARG A 78 19.90 -4.61 -17.57
C ARG A 78 20.43 -3.61 -18.61
N SER A 79 21.06 -4.15 -19.64
CA SER A 79 21.21 -3.48 -20.92
C SER A 79 19.86 -3.52 -21.67
N LEU A 80 19.29 -2.35 -21.95
CA LEU A 80 18.37 -2.13 -23.07
C LEU A 80 19.18 -1.52 -24.22
N PRO A 81 18.70 -1.52 -25.48
CA PRO A 81 17.72 -2.39 -26.13
C PRO A 81 18.25 -2.92 -27.49
N LYS A 82 17.70 -4.02 -28.02
CA LYS A 82 17.65 -4.23 -29.48
C LYS A 82 16.28 -4.76 -29.88
N THR A 83 15.52 -3.87 -30.50
CA THR A 83 14.50 -4.18 -31.50
C THR A 83 15.01 -5.28 -32.44
N ASN A 84 14.15 -6.26 -32.74
CA ASN A 84 13.91 -6.78 -34.09
C ASN A 84 12.77 -7.80 -34.03
N THR A 85 11.69 -7.45 -34.73
CA THR A 85 10.89 -8.29 -35.65
C THR A 85 10.85 -9.80 -35.47
N GLU A 86 9.60 -10.29 -35.56
CA GLU A 86 9.14 -11.56 -36.13
C GLU A 86 8.57 -12.64 -35.18
N THR A 87 7.30 -12.96 -35.50
CA THR A 87 6.60 -14.23 -35.33
C THR A 87 5.93 -14.50 -33.97
N VAL A 88 4.73 -13.94 -33.81
CA VAL A 88 3.69 -14.53 -32.94
C VAL A 88 2.85 -15.46 -33.82
N SER A 89 3.20 -16.73 -33.79
CA SER A 89 2.29 -17.84 -34.09
C SER A 89 1.99 -18.48 -32.74
N GLU A 90 0.83 -18.21 -32.15
CA GLU A 90 -0.32 -19.12 -32.23
C GLU A 90 0.00 -20.50 -31.63
N THR A 91 -0.31 -20.66 -30.35
CA THR A 91 -0.93 -21.88 -29.80
C THR A 91 -1.85 -21.48 -28.66
N LEU A 92 -3.11 -21.39 -29.03
CA LEU A 92 -4.30 -21.37 -28.20
C LEU A 92 -4.39 -22.69 -27.43
N ASN A 93 -4.24 -22.67 -26.10
CA ASN A 93 -4.85 -23.69 -25.24
C ASN A 93 -5.90 -23.01 -24.38
N ARG A 94 -7.08 -22.93 -24.99
CA ARG A 94 -8.39 -22.83 -24.36
C ARG A 94 -8.56 -24.13 -23.57
N ASP A 95 -8.77 -24.02 -22.26
CA ASP A 95 -9.80 -24.75 -21.52
C ASP A 95 -9.54 -24.57 -20.02
N GLU A 96 -10.31 -23.66 -19.41
CA GLU A 96 -10.89 -23.73 -18.06
C GLU A 96 -11.40 -22.32 -17.68
N CYS A 97 -12.63 -22.01 -18.11
CA CYS A 97 -13.41 -20.93 -17.51
C CYS A 97 -14.05 -21.45 -16.20
N PRO A 98 -13.81 -20.82 -15.04
CA PRO A 98 -14.52 -21.19 -13.81
C PRO A 98 -16.00 -20.76 -13.87
N ALA A 99 -16.90 -21.69 -13.54
CA ALA A 99 -18.35 -21.62 -13.70
C ALA A 99 -19.11 -20.70 -12.73
N TRP A 100 -18.65 -19.46 -12.50
CA TRP A 100 -19.39 -18.48 -11.66
C TRP A 100 -19.96 -17.29 -12.45
N PHE A 101 -20.04 -17.41 -13.77
CA PHE A 101 -20.75 -16.47 -14.65
C PHE A 101 -21.78 -17.22 -15.52
N ALA A 102 -22.83 -17.76 -14.91
CA ALA A 102 -24.12 -18.04 -15.53
C ALA A 102 -25.17 -18.30 -14.43
#